data_AF-A0A8T4KHR6-F1
#
_entry.id   AF-A0A8T4KHR6-F1
#
_cell.length_a   1.000
_cell.length_b   1.000
_cell.length_c   1.000
_cell.angle_alpha   90.00
_cell.angle_beta   90.00
_cell.angle_gamma   90.00
#
_symmetry.space_group_name_H-M   'P 1'
#
loop_
_entity.id
_entity.type
_entity.pdbx_description
1 polymer ?
#
loop_
_entity_poly.entity_id
_entity_poly.type
_entity_poly.pdbx_seq_one_letter_code
_entity_poly.pdbx_strand_id
1 'polypeptide(L)'
;MNGRTLRQYSEDSRMPLYIPEIILRKQSHLLPHIVDSLFVAYVSGALTGVDEPTKERYVKTKEIVERRNGFAYVPHINGTDPVKHPDVTPGDVRDIDEFWSVSVPDFQITWVEPSAIGSGIEAGWGEQTWAGTGRRVPIIALHPAAKNVTRIMRGLKNYAKEIPYESLNHAYESLDRLMAEIEIWSHHERVRYFFEAVQIL
;
A
#
# COMPACT_ATOMS: atom_id res chain seq x y z
N MET A 1 24.15 15.18 -12.78
CA MET A 1 25.17 15.16 -11.71
C MET A 1 24.53 14.59 -10.45
N ASN A 2 25.02 13.42 -10.03
CA ASN A 2 25.04 12.80 -8.69
C ASN A 2 23.75 12.76 -7.86
N GLY A 3 22.91 11.74 -8.15
CA GLY A 3 21.98 11.19 -7.16
C GLY A 3 22.75 10.59 -5.99
N ARG A 4 22.36 10.95 -4.76
CA ARG A 4 22.96 10.41 -3.53
C ARG A 4 22.30 9.08 -3.20
N THR A 5 23.06 7.99 -3.32
CA THR A 5 22.69 6.67 -2.79
C THR A 5 22.81 6.72 -1.27
N LEU A 6 21.72 6.47 -0.55
CA LEU A 6 21.78 6.12 0.87
C LEU A 6 22.42 4.73 0.99
N ARG A 7 23.76 4.67 0.94
CA ARG A 7 24.52 3.49 1.33
C ARG A 7 24.62 3.46 2.85
N GLN A 8 23.73 2.70 3.47
CA GLN A 8 24.01 1.75 4.56
C GLN A 8 22.67 1.27 5.16
N TYR A 9 22.05 0.31 4.49
CA TYR A 9 21.21 -0.67 5.13
C TYR A 9 21.79 -2.05 4.79
N SER A 10 21.72 -2.95 5.77
CA SER A 10 22.56 -4.12 6.04
C SER A 10 22.92 -5.05 4.87
N GLU A 11 23.97 -5.85 5.08
CA GLU A 11 24.59 -6.84 4.19
C GLU A 11 23.68 -8.02 3.78
N ASP A 12 22.38 -7.80 3.59
CA ASP A 12 21.45 -8.85 3.20
C ASP A 12 20.68 -8.44 1.95
N SER A 13 21.15 -8.93 0.80
CA SER A 13 20.44 -9.25 -0.45
C SER A 13 19.37 -8.30 -1.05
N ARG A 14 19.12 -7.12 -0.47
CA ARG A 14 18.16 -6.14 -0.97
C ARG A 14 18.89 -5.23 -1.95
N MET A 15 18.51 -5.30 -3.24
CA MET A 15 18.96 -4.32 -4.24
C MET A 15 18.73 -2.89 -3.72
N PRO A 16 19.62 -1.94 -4.07
CA PRO A 16 19.44 -0.55 -3.66
C PRO A 16 18.10 -0.03 -4.17
N LEU A 17 17.23 0.40 -3.24
CA LEU A 17 15.96 1.02 -3.55
C LEU A 17 16.23 2.31 -4.34
N TYR A 18 15.77 2.37 -5.58
CA TYR A 18 15.76 3.61 -6.34
C TYR A 18 14.65 4.50 -5.79
N ILE A 19 15.03 5.64 -5.21
CA ILE A 19 14.09 6.65 -4.71
C ILE A 19 13.98 7.75 -5.79
N PRO A 20 12.82 7.92 -6.43
CA PRO A 20 12.62 8.98 -7.43
C PRO A 20 12.91 10.37 -6.86
N GLU A 21 13.41 11.28 -7.69
CA GLU A 21 13.73 12.65 -7.27
C GLU A 21 12.50 13.38 -6.69
N ILE A 22 11.31 13.10 -7.23
CA ILE A 22 10.05 13.66 -6.74
C ILE A 22 9.77 13.27 -5.28
N ILE A 23 10.09 12.03 -4.88
CA ILE A 23 9.98 11.56 -3.49
C ILE A 23 10.99 12.29 -2.61
N LEU A 24 12.24 12.42 -3.06
CA LEU A 24 13.26 13.14 -2.29
C LEU A 24 12.90 14.62 -2.08
N ARG A 25 12.25 15.25 -3.06
CA ARG A 25 11.85 16.65 -3.00
C ARG A 25 10.60 16.89 -2.16
N LYS A 26 9.57 16.06 -2.31
CA LYS A 26 8.25 16.31 -1.72
C LYS A 26 7.92 15.44 -0.50
N GLN A 27 8.58 14.30 -0.33
CA GLN A 27 8.19 13.26 0.64
C GLN A 27 9.37 12.65 1.43
N SER A 28 10.55 13.27 1.42
CA SER A 28 11.72 12.75 2.14
C SER A 28 11.50 12.61 3.66
N HIS A 29 10.63 13.43 4.23
CA HIS A 29 10.23 13.35 5.64
C HIS A 29 9.50 12.05 6.01
N LEU A 30 8.98 11.29 5.03
CA LEU A 30 8.32 10.00 5.27
C LEU A 30 9.31 8.83 5.34
N LEU A 31 10.52 8.99 4.79
CA LEU A 31 11.49 7.89 4.68
C LEU A 31 11.97 7.33 6.03
N PRO A 32 12.20 8.13 7.08
CA PRO A 32 12.57 7.57 8.39
C PRO A 32 11.52 6.64 8.97
N HIS A 33 10.22 6.92 8.78
CA HIS A 33 9.14 6.08 9.28
C HIS A 33 9.09 4.70 8.63
N ILE A 34 9.58 4.57 7.40
CA ILE A 34 9.72 3.29 6.71
C ILE A 34 10.75 2.42 7.44
N VAL A 35 11.89 3.02 7.78
CA VAL A 35 13.05 2.31 8.37
C VAL A 35 12.71 1.73 9.73
N ASP A 36 11.94 2.46 10.51
CA ASP A 36 11.58 2.07 11.88
C ASP A 36 10.38 1.10 11.93
N SER A 37 9.70 0.89 10.79
CA SER A 37 8.52 0.04 10.69
C SER A 37 8.85 -1.42 10.40
N LEU A 38 8.05 -2.34 10.96
CA LEU A 38 8.15 -3.78 10.70
C LEU A 38 7.70 -4.17 9.30
N PHE A 39 6.74 -3.43 8.76
CA PHE A 39 6.17 -3.65 7.44
C PHE A 39 5.56 -2.35 6.92
N VAL A 40 5.47 -2.22 5.60
CA VAL A 40 4.90 -1.06 4.93
C VAL A 40 3.64 -1.44 4.16
N ALA A 41 2.56 -0.70 4.37
CA ALA A 41 1.32 -0.84 3.64
C ALA A 41 1.07 0.37 2.73
N TYR A 42 0.64 0.11 1.50
CA TYR A 42 0.05 1.14 0.64
C TYR A 42 -1.47 1.07 0.74
N VAL A 43 -2.13 2.15 1.15
CA VAL A 43 -3.59 2.18 1.27
C VAL A 43 -4.19 2.87 0.05
N SER A 44 -4.89 2.12 -0.78
CA SER A 44 -5.53 2.63 -1.99
C SER A 44 -7.05 2.59 -1.93
N GLY A 45 -7.65 3.45 -2.76
CA GLY A 45 -9.09 3.57 -2.93
C GLY A 45 -9.43 4.90 -3.60
N ALA A 46 -10.72 5.16 -3.77
CA ALA A 46 -11.17 6.41 -4.37
C ALA A 46 -10.71 7.66 -3.59
N LEU A 47 -10.11 8.61 -4.31
CA LEU A 47 -9.61 9.89 -3.77
C LEU A 47 -10.44 11.07 -4.30
N THR A 48 -10.63 11.14 -5.61
CA THR A 48 -11.34 12.26 -6.26
C THR A 48 -12.85 12.10 -6.12
N GLY A 49 -13.53 13.13 -5.60
CA GLY A 49 -15.00 13.19 -5.58
C GLY A 49 -15.68 12.32 -4.52
N VAL A 50 -14.93 11.83 -3.52
CA VAL A 50 -15.49 11.08 -2.39
C VAL A 50 -15.84 11.99 -1.21
N ASP A 51 -16.80 11.55 -0.40
CA ASP A 51 -17.21 12.23 0.81
C ASP A 51 -16.19 12.09 1.96
N GLU A 52 -16.32 12.93 2.99
CA GLU A 52 -15.45 12.88 4.17
C GLU A 52 -15.51 11.55 4.94
N PRO A 53 -16.68 10.90 5.14
CA PRO A 53 -16.75 9.56 5.73
C PRO A 53 -15.90 8.52 4.99
N THR A 54 -15.84 8.59 3.66
CA THR A 54 -14.97 7.72 2.85
C THR A 54 -13.50 8.01 3.12
N LYS A 55 -13.12 9.28 3.34
CA LYS A 55 -11.74 9.64 3.70
C LYS A 55 -11.35 9.20 5.11
N GLU A 56 -12.26 9.32 6.08
CA GLU A 56 -12.06 8.87 7.46
C GLU A 56 -11.69 7.38 7.53
N ARG A 57 -12.25 6.57 6.62
CA ARG A 57 -11.92 5.16 6.50
C ARG A 57 -10.44 4.89 6.18
N TYR A 58 -9.81 5.73 5.37
CA TYR A 58 -8.37 5.60 5.10
C TYR A 58 -7.54 5.99 6.31
N VAL A 59 -7.97 6.99 7.09
CA VAL A 59 -7.35 7.36 8.37
C VAL A 59 -7.43 6.19 9.35
N LYS A 60 -8.61 5.57 9.49
CA LYS A 60 -8.79 4.38 10.35
C LYS A 60 -7.94 3.20 9.90
N THR A 61 -7.81 2.99 8.59
CA THR A 61 -6.92 1.96 8.03
C THR A 61 -5.46 2.21 8.43
N LYS A 62 -5.00 3.46 8.33
CA LYS A 62 -3.66 3.87 8.78
C LYS A 62 -3.45 3.59 10.27
N GLU A 63 -4.39 4.00 11.13
CA GLU A 63 -4.31 3.76 12.57
C GLU A 63 -4.19 2.26 12.93
N ILE A 64 -4.90 1.39 12.20
CA ILE A 64 -4.86 -0.07 12.38
C ILE A 64 -3.47 -0.65 12.04
N VAL A 65 -2.84 -0.12 10.99
CA VAL A 65 -1.48 -0.52 10.59
C VAL A 65 -0.44 0.00 11.59
N GLU A 66 -0.51 1.29 11.92
CA GLU A 66 0.51 1.97 12.73
C GLU A 66 0.54 1.49 14.18
N ARG A 67 -0.61 1.08 14.75
CA ARG A 67 -0.63 0.51 16.12
C ARG A 67 0.09 -0.84 16.25
N ARG A 68 0.47 -1.46 15.13
CA ARG A 68 1.20 -2.74 15.05
C ARG A 68 2.62 -2.55 14.52
N ASN A 69 3.16 -1.35 14.75
CA ASN A 69 4.51 -0.94 14.33
C ASN A 69 4.74 -1.06 12.81
N GLY A 70 3.68 -0.99 12.00
CA GLY A 70 3.76 -0.84 10.55
C GLY A 70 3.73 0.62 10.13
N PHE A 71 4.08 0.91 8.89
CA PHE A 71 3.89 2.22 8.27
C PHE A 71 2.85 2.13 7.15
N ALA A 72 1.81 2.97 7.20
CA ALA A 72 0.81 3.05 6.14
C ALA A 72 0.92 4.36 5.35
N TYR A 73 1.31 4.24 4.09
CA TYR A 73 1.20 5.36 3.16
C TYR A 73 -0.26 5.48 2.67
N VAL A 74 -0.86 6.64 2.93
CA VAL A 74 -2.21 6.98 2.48
C VAL A 74 -2.13 8.24 1.59
N PRO A 75 -2.35 8.13 0.27
CA PRO A 75 -2.28 9.28 -0.65
C PRO A 75 -3.16 10.47 -0.20
N HIS A 76 -4.34 10.16 0.36
CA HIS A 76 -5.33 11.12 0.88
C HIS A 76 -4.83 11.98 2.05
N ILE A 77 -3.77 11.53 2.73
CA ILE A 77 -3.18 12.20 3.89
C ILE A 77 -1.79 12.77 3.55
N ASN A 78 -1.00 12.01 2.78
CA ASN A 78 0.46 12.17 2.72
C ASN A 78 0.99 12.84 1.44
N GLY A 79 0.16 13.30 0.49
CA GLY A 79 0.69 14.25 -0.49
C GLY A 79 0.09 14.33 -1.88
N THR A 80 -0.96 13.59 -2.25
CA THR A 80 -1.51 13.67 -3.62
C THR A 80 -2.94 14.19 -3.69
N ASP A 81 -3.55 14.57 -2.56
CA ASP A 81 -4.84 15.28 -2.57
C ASP A 81 -4.66 16.64 -3.27
N PRO A 82 -5.26 16.86 -4.46
CA PRO A 82 -5.06 18.08 -5.24
C PRO A 82 -5.63 19.33 -4.57
N VAL A 83 -6.53 19.17 -3.58
CA VAL A 83 -7.07 20.29 -2.80
C VAL A 83 -6.04 20.76 -1.78
N LYS A 84 -5.32 19.83 -1.15
CA LYS A 84 -4.31 20.14 -0.13
C LYS A 84 -2.93 20.44 -0.72
N HIS A 85 -2.65 19.92 -1.92
CA HIS A 85 -1.37 20.02 -2.59
C HIS A 85 -1.54 20.50 -4.04
N PRO A 86 -1.93 21.78 -4.25
CA PRO A 86 -2.22 22.31 -5.58
C PRO A 86 -0.99 22.39 -6.50
N ASP A 87 0.22 22.27 -5.94
CA ASP A 87 1.50 22.25 -6.66
C ASP A 87 1.94 20.84 -7.08
N VAL A 88 1.12 19.82 -6.82
CA VAL A 88 1.35 18.43 -7.26
C VAL A 88 0.63 18.23 -8.59
N THR A 89 1.41 17.98 -9.65
CA THR A 89 0.87 17.76 -10.99
C THR A 89 0.35 16.32 -11.14
N PRO A 90 -0.52 16.02 -12.13
CA PRO A 90 -0.90 14.64 -12.41
C PRO A 90 0.27 13.70 -12.70
N GLY A 91 1.36 14.22 -13.28
CA GLY A 91 2.61 13.47 -13.47
C GLY A 91 3.28 13.13 -12.14
N ASP A 92 3.32 14.09 -11.21
CA ASP A 92 3.83 13.85 -9.86
C ASP A 92 2.98 12.80 -9.12
N VAL A 93 1.64 12.88 -9.21
CA VAL A 93 0.73 11.89 -8.60
C VAL A 93 1.05 10.48 -9.13
N ARG A 94 1.18 10.33 -10.46
CA ARG A 94 1.54 9.06 -11.08
C ARG A 94 2.84 8.51 -10.50
N ASP A 95 3.91 9.32 -10.49
CA ASP A 95 5.24 8.86 -10.09
C ASP A 95 5.33 8.57 -8.58
N ILE A 96 4.62 9.36 -7.76
CA ILE A 96 4.50 9.15 -6.31
C ILE A 96 3.72 7.86 -6.03
N ASP A 97 2.54 7.68 -6.63
CA ASP A 97 1.70 6.52 -6.36
C ASP A 97 2.31 5.24 -6.96
N GLU A 98 3.01 5.30 -8.09
CA GLU A 98 3.80 4.18 -8.62
C GLU A 98 4.89 3.75 -7.63
N PHE A 99 5.65 4.71 -7.07
CA PHE A 99 6.66 4.41 -6.06
C PHE A 99 6.06 3.76 -4.82
N TRP A 100 4.97 4.33 -4.28
CA TRP A 100 4.34 3.85 -3.06
C TRP A 100 3.48 2.60 -3.23
N SER A 101 3.05 2.26 -4.45
CA SER A 101 2.27 1.04 -4.72
C SER A 101 3.13 -0.14 -5.17
N VAL A 102 4.35 0.11 -5.67
CA VAL A 102 5.21 -0.93 -6.26
C VAL A 102 6.56 -1.08 -5.55
N SER A 103 7.26 0.02 -5.28
CA SER A 103 8.69 -0.04 -4.93
C SER A 103 8.95 -0.21 -3.44
N VAL A 104 8.08 0.37 -2.61
CA VAL A 104 8.23 0.39 -1.14
C VAL A 104 7.38 -0.65 -0.41
N PRO A 105 6.08 -0.82 -0.72
CA PRO A 105 5.19 -1.48 0.21
C PRO A 105 5.42 -2.98 0.25
N ASP A 106 5.16 -3.57 1.41
CA ASP A 106 5.12 -5.01 1.56
C ASP A 106 3.84 -5.61 1.00
N PHE A 107 2.75 -4.85 1.06
CA PHE A 107 1.44 -5.20 0.53
C PHE A 107 0.59 -3.93 0.32
N GLN A 108 -0.46 -4.05 -0.49
CA GLN A 108 -1.49 -3.02 -0.67
C GLN A 108 -2.75 -3.40 0.09
N ILE A 109 -3.36 -2.41 0.75
CA ILE A 109 -4.71 -2.48 1.31
C ILE A 109 -5.61 -1.66 0.39
N THR A 110 -6.46 -2.33 -0.39
CA THR A 110 -7.30 -1.69 -1.40
C THR A 110 -8.75 -1.70 -0.97
N TRP A 111 -9.32 -0.52 -0.74
CA TRP A 111 -10.76 -0.36 -0.61
C TRP A 111 -11.39 -0.29 -2.00
N VAL A 112 -12.08 -1.35 -2.38
CA VAL A 112 -12.63 -1.52 -3.74
C VAL A 112 -13.79 -0.55 -4.02
N GLU A 113 -14.44 -0.06 -2.98
CA GLU A 113 -15.62 0.81 -3.07
C GLU A 113 -15.41 2.14 -2.32
N PRO A 114 -15.86 3.28 -2.85
CA PRO A 114 -16.44 3.43 -4.19
C PRO A 114 -15.40 3.14 -5.27
N SER A 115 -15.86 2.66 -6.43
CA SER A 115 -14.96 2.30 -7.53
C SER A 115 -14.17 3.53 -8.02
N ALA A 116 -12.85 3.36 -8.18
CA ALA A 116 -11.97 4.38 -8.72
C ALA A 116 -10.96 3.79 -9.70
N ILE A 117 -10.85 4.43 -10.86
CA ILE A 117 -9.94 4.00 -11.94
C ILE A 117 -8.48 4.04 -11.47
N GLY A 118 -8.07 5.10 -10.75
CA GLY A 118 -6.70 5.26 -10.23
C GLY A 118 -6.27 4.08 -9.35
N SER A 119 -7.09 3.73 -8.36
CA SER A 119 -6.83 2.58 -7.48
C SER A 119 -6.74 1.26 -8.25
N GLY A 120 -7.53 1.09 -9.32
CA GLY A 120 -7.42 -0.09 -10.20
C GLY A 120 -6.11 -0.13 -11.01
N ILE A 121 -5.60 1.04 -11.43
CA ILE A 121 -4.29 1.15 -12.11
C ILE A 121 -3.16 0.81 -11.14
N GLU A 122 -3.20 1.35 -9.92
CA GLU A 122 -2.21 1.08 -8.85
C GLU A 122 -2.14 -0.40 -8.47
N ALA A 123 -3.30 -1.07 -8.40
CA ALA A 123 -3.37 -2.51 -8.19
C ALA A 123 -2.66 -3.29 -9.32
N GLY A 124 -2.87 -2.87 -10.57
CA GLY A 124 -2.21 -3.45 -11.74
C GLY A 124 -0.70 -3.20 -11.79
N TRP A 125 -0.22 -2.03 -11.35
CA TRP A 125 1.21 -1.77 -11.24
C TRP A 125 1.90 -2.74 -10.26
N GLY A 126 1.27 -3.04 -9.13
CA GLY A 126 1.78 -3.99 -8.14
C GLY A 126 1.90 -5.45 -8.64
N GLU A 127 1.26 -5.79 -9.76
CA GLU A 127 1.39 -7.10 -10.41
C GLU A 127 2.73 -7.25 -11.13
N GLN A 128 3.34 -6.12 -11.53
CA GLN A 128 4.62 -6.12 -12.21
C GLN A 128 5.73 -6.50 -11.22
N THR A 129 6.62 -7.37 -11.66
CA THR A 129 7.79 -7.73 -10.87
C THR A 129 8.84 -6.63 -10.98
N TRP A 130 9.08 -5.89 -9.90
CA TRP A 130 10.08 -4.83 -9.91
C TRP A 130 11.50 -5.39 -10.07
N ALA A 131 12.24 -4.84 -11.05
CA ALA A 131 13.69 -4.92 -11.24
C ALA A 131 14.35 -6.28 -10.88
N GLY A 132 13.84 -7.39 -11.44
CA GLY A 132 14.50 -8.70 -11.30
C GLY A 132 14.35 -9.38 -9.93
N THR A 133 13.61 -8.79 -9.00
CA THR A 133 13.32 -9.42 -7.69
C THR A 133 12.31 -10.58 -7.80
N GLY A 134 11.54 -10.62 -8.90
CA GLY A 134 10.40 -11.53 -9.05
C GLY A 134 9.24 -11.26 -8.07
N ARG A 135 9.34 -10.21 -7.23
CA ARG A 135 8.37 -9.88 -6.20
C ARG A 135 7.20 -9.11 -6.82
N ARG A 136 5.98 -9.54 -6.51
CA ARG A 136 4.74 -8.77 -6.71
C ARG A 136 4.29 -8.22 -5.36
N VAL A 137 3.57 -7.10 -5.36
CA VAL A 137 3.03 -6.52 -4.13
C VAL A 137 1.65 -7.11 -3.88
N PRO A 138 1.46 -7.98 -2.85
CA PRO A 138 0.19 -8.62 -2.55
C PRO A 138 -0.90 -7.60 -2.26
N ILE A 139 -2.11 -7.86 -2.74
CA ILE A 139 -3.29 -7.02 -2.49
C ILE A 139 -4.21 -7.70 -1.47
N ILE A 140 -4.58 -6.93 -0.45
CA ILE A 140 -5.68 -7.19 0.47
C ILE A 140 -6.84 -6.31 0.02
N ALA A 141 -7.86 -6.91 -0.58
CA ALA A 141 -9.03 -6.21 -1.09
C ALA A 141 -10.15 -6.19 -0.05
N LEU A 142 -10.55 -5.00 0.40
CA LEU A 142 -11.70 -4.79 1.27
C LEU A 142 -12.90 -4.37 0.43
N HIS A 143 -14.01 -5.10 0.54
CA HIS A 143 -15.23 -4.79 -0.21
C HIS A 143 -16.51 -5.14 0.58
N PRO A 144 -17.63 -4.46 0.32
CA PRO A 144 -18.91 -4.87 0.90
C PRO A 144 -19.26 -6.31 0.50
N ALA A 145 -19.73 -7.12 1.44
CA ALA A 145 -20.07 -8.53 1.21
C ALA A 145 -21.17 -8.72 0.16
N ALA A 146 -22.07 -7.74 0.04
CA ALA A 146 -23.13 -7.72 -0.98
C ALA A 146 -22.63 -7.33 -2.39
N LYS A 147 -21.36 -6.92 -2.53
CA LYS A 147 -20.76 -6.50 -3.79
C LYS A 147 -19.64 -7.45 -4.20
N ASN A 148 -19.57 -7.73 -5.49
CA ASN A 148 -18.51 -8.53 -6.08
C ASN A 148 -17.34 -7.64 -6.47
N VAL A 149 -16.12 -8.06 -6.14
CA VAL A 149 -14.91 -7.52 -6.74
C VAL A 149 -14.90 -7.88 -8.23
N THR A 150 -14.46 -6.94 -9.08
CA THR A 150 -14.46 -7.13 -10.53
C THR A 150 -13.59 -8.31 -10.94
N ARG A 151 -13.96 -9.00 -12.04
CA ARG A 151 -13.20 -10.17 -12.53
C ARG A 151 -11.76 -9.82 -12.93
N ILE A 152 -11.53 -8.60 -13.40
CA ILE A 152 -10.18 -8.13 -13.76
C ILE A 152 -9.32 -8.03 -12.51
N MET A 153 -9.81 -7.37 -11.45
CA MET A 153 -9.09 -7.25 -10.18
C MET A 153 -8.79 -8.62 -9.56
N ARG A 154 -9.78 -9.52 -9.55
CA ARG A 154 -9.61 -10.90 -9.06
C ARG A 154 -8.66 -11.75 -9.92
N GLY A 155 -8.41 -11.34 -11.16
CA GLY A 155 -7.52 -12.01 -12.09
C GLY A 155 -6.06 -11.57 -11.98
N LEU A 156 -5.75 -10.53 -11.19
CA LEU A 156 -4.38 -10.07 -10.99
C LEU A 156 -3.59 -11.11 -10.19
N LYS A 157 -2.35 -11.41 -10.63
CA LYS A 157 -1.48 -12.41 -9.97
C LYS A 157 -1.03 -12.03 -8.56
N ASN A 158 -1.18 -10.76 -8.19
CA ASN A 158 -0.88 -10.25 -6.86
C ASN A 158 -2.13 -10.11 -5.97
N TYR A 159 -3.31 -10.51 -6.46
CA TYR A 159 -4.51 -10.55 -5.65
C TYR A 159 -4.43 -11.67 -4.60
N ALA A 160 -4.22 -11.32 -3.33
CA ALA A 160 -3.80 -12.28 -2.31
C ALA A 160 -4.89 -12.58 -1.28
N LYS A 161 -5.68 -11.58 -0.86
CA LYS A 161 -6.71 -11.75 0.16
C LYS A 161 -7.94 -10.89 -0.11
N GLU A 162 -9.11 -11.46 0.12
CA GLU A 162 -10.37 -10.71 0.19
C GLU A 162 -10.82 -10.58 1.65
N ILE A 163 -11.30 -9.40 2.01
CA ILE A 163 -12.04 -9.14 3.24
C ILE A 163 -13.42 -8.60 2.84
N PRO A 164 -14.40 -9.49 2.61
CA PRO A 164 -15.78 -9.08 2.49
C PRO A 164 -16.29 -8.56 3.85
N TYR A 165 -17.02 -7.44 3.86
CA TYR A 165 -17.55 -6.86 5.09
C TYR A 165 -19.02 -6.46 4.99
N GLU A 166 -19.76 -6.61 6.09
CA GLU A 166 -21.16 -6.20 6.20
C GLU A 166 -21.30 -4.76 6.74
N SER A 167 -20.29 -4.29 7.46
CA SER A 167 -20.18 -2.95 8.01
C SER A 167 -18.71 -2.51 8.05
N LEU A 168 -18.47 -1.20 8.20
CA LEU A 168 -17.10 -0.68 8.34
C LEU A 168 -16.41 -1.23 9.59
N ASN A 169 -17.13 -1.39 10.70
CA ASN A 169 -16.56 -1.98 11.92
C ASN A 169 -16.09 -3.42 11.69
N HIS A 170 -16.90 -4.24 11.02
CA HIS A 170 -16.49 -5.60 10.65
C HIS A 170 -15.23 -5.56 9.75
N ALA A 171 -15.16 -4.63 8.80
CA ALA A 171 -13.98 -4.45 7.96
C ALA A 171 -12.72 -4.15 8.79
N TYR A 172 -12.82 -3.20 9.73
CA TYR A 172 -11.71 -2.80 10.59
C TYR A 172 -11.26 -3.90 11.54
N GLU A 173 -12.20 -4.65 12.14
CA GLU A 173 -11.88 -5.78 13.00
C GLU A 173 -11.18 -6.91 12.22
N SER A 174 -11.68 -7.22 11.03
CA SER A 174 -11.06 -8.22 10.16
C SER A 174 -9.69 -7.80 9.66
N LEU A 175 -9.53 -6.52 9.30
CA LEU A 175 -8.22 -5.98 8.94
C LEU A 175 -7.26 -6.01 10.13
N ASP A 176 -7.70 -5.65 11.33
CA ASP A 176 -6.85 -5.68 12.52
C ASP A 176 -6.35 -7.08 12.85
N ARG A 177 -7.23 -8.08 12.78
CA ARG A 177 -6.82 -9.48 12.96
C ARG A 177 -5.75 -9.88 11.95
N LEU A 178 -5.94 -9.52 10.68
CA LEU A 178 -4.95 -9.79 9.64
C LEU A 178 -3.62 -9.05 9.88
N MET A 179 -3.66 -7.79 10.32
CA MET A 179 -2.44 -7.05 10.65
C MET A 179 -1.72 -7.65 11.86
N ALA A 180 -2.45 -8.21 12.84
CA ALA A 180 -1.86 -8.94 13.97
C ALA A 180 -1.10 -10.19 13.50
N GLU A 181 -1.66 -10.91 12.52
CA GLU A 181 -0.98 -12.04 11.89
C GLU A 181 0.29 -11.56 11.18
N ILE A 182 0.19 -10.56 10.31
CA ILE A 182 1.34 -10.01 9.58
C ILE A 182 2.43 -9.53 10.53
N GLU A 183 2.09 -8.84 11.62
CA GLU A 183 3.02 -8.39 12.65
C GLU A 183 3.84 -9.56 13.21
N ILE A 184 3.19 -10.66 13.58
CA ILE A 184 3.86 -11.87 14.08
C ILE A 184 4.84 -12.40 13.02
N TRP A 185 4.44 -12.48 11.75
CA TRP A 185 5.32 -12.97 10.67
C TRP A 185 6.46 -12.00 10.34
N SER A 186 6.26 -10.69 10.56
CA SER A 186 7.26 -9.64 10.32
C SER A 186 8.42 -9.73 11.32
N HIS A 187 8.13 -10.05 12.59
CA HIS A 187 9.15 -10.31 13.60
C HIS A 187 10.05 -11.52 13.28
N HIS A 188 9.61 -12.39 12.37
CA HIS A 188 10.39 -13.53 11.90
C HIS A 188 11.11 -13.26 10.58
N GLU A 189 11.17 -12.00 10.12
CA GLU A 189 11.71 -11.52 8.83
C GLU A 189 11.04 -12.16 7.60
N ARG A 190 9.75 -12.54 7.72
CA ARG A 190 9.08 -13.42 6.76
C ARG A 190 7.75 -12.91 6.21
N VAL A 191 7.55 -11.59 6.13
CA VAL A 191 6.33 -10.99 5.52
C VAL A 191 6.08 -11.53 4.10
N ARG A 192 7.15 -11.72 3.33
CA ARG A 192 7.08 -12.34 2.00
C ARG A 192 6.46 -13.74 2.03
N TYR A 193 6.89 -14.59 2.96
CA TYR A 193 6.41 -15.97 3.05
C TYR A 193 4.99 -16.07 3.61
N PHE A 194 4.53 -15.06 4.37
CA PHE A 194 3.15 -15.01 4.83
C PHE A 194 2.18 -15.05 3.64
N PHE A 195 2.35 -14.17 2.66
CA PHE A 195 1.45 -14.14 1.51
C PHE A 195 1.62 -15.33 0.56
N GLU A 196 2.83 -15.89 0.44
CA GLU A 196 3.05 -17.14 -0.29
C GLU A 196 2.34 -18.32 0.40
N ALA A 197 2.31 -18.36 1.74
CA ALA A 197 1.62 -19.40 2.52
C ALA A 197 0.08 -19.22 2.51
N VAL A 198 -0.41 -17.97 2.50
CA VAL A 198 -1.84 -17.67 2.47
C VAL A 198 -2.45 -17.89 1.08
N GLN A 199 -1.67 -17.82 -0.01
CA GLN A 199 -2.14 -18.14 -1.38
C GLN A 199 -2.32 -19.65 -1.65
N ILE A 200 -1.91 -20.53 -0.74
CA ILE A 200 -2.02 -22.00 -0.89
C ILE A 200 -3.30 -22.57 -0.24
N LEU A 201 -4.07 -21.75 0.49
CA LEU A 201 -5.36 -22.13 1.11
C LEU A 201 -6.55 -21.54 0.36
#